data_AF-A0A828ZXI3-F1
#
_entry.id   AF-A0A828ZXI3-F1
#
_cell.length_a   1.000
_cell.length_b   1.000
_cell.length_c   1.000
_cell.angle_alpha   90.00
_cell.angle_beta   90.00
_cell.angle_gamma   90.00
#
_symmetry.space_group_name_H-M   'P 1'
#
loop_
_entity.id
_entity.type
_entity.pdbx_description
1 polymer ?
#
loop_
_entity_poly.entity_id
_entity_poly.type
_entity_poly.pdbx_seq_one_letter_code
_entity_poly.pdbx_strand_id
1 'polypeptide(L)' 'MLDVWFPVTEALKNNQLTADVIENAKEHTKNLVAKKGRASYLGERAIGHIDPGAASSAILFQTLLDVIHG' A
#
# COMPACT_ATOMS: atom_id res chain seq x y z
N MET A 1 -5.75 1.98 0.40
CA MET A 1 -5.66 0.56 -0.06
C MET A 1 -5.29 0.44 -1.54
N LEU A 2 -5.98 1.14 -2.45
CA LEU A 2 -5.70 1.03 -3.89
C LEU A 2 -4.27 1.46 -4.25
N ASP A 3 -3.72 2.37 -3.46
CA ASP A 3 -2.33 2.84 -3.58
C ASP A 3 -1.28 1.73 -3.34
N VAL A 4 -1.69 0.59 -2.75
CA VAL A 4 -0.88 -0.64 -2.67
C VAL A 4 -1.24 -1.61 -3.79
N TRP A 5 -2.53 -1.79 -4.06
CA TRP A 5 -3.00 -2.75 -5.07
C TRP A 5 -2.52 -2.41 -6.48
N PHE A 6 -2.55 -1.14 -6.90
CA PHE A 6 -2.10 -0.77 -8.24
C PHE A 6 -0.62 -1.07 -8.48
N PRO A 7 0.34 -0.57 -7.65
CA PRO A 7 1.75 -0.90 -7.85
C PRO A 7 2.05 -2.40 -7.75
N VAL A 8 1.40 -3.11 -6.80
CA VAL A 8 1.60 -4.56 -6.62
C VAL A 8 1.11 -5.35 -7.84
N THR A 9 -0.07 -5.02 -8.37
CA THR A 9 -0.61 -5.74 -9.53
C THR A 9 0.16 -5.43 -10.82
N GLU A 10 0.68 -4.22 -10.99
CA GLU A 10 1.60 -3.90 -12.09
C GLU A 10 2.92 -4.67 -11.96
N ALA A 11 3.51 -4.68 -10.76
CA ALA A 11 4.73 -5.44 -10.49
C ALA A 11 4.53 -6.94 -10.73
N LEU A 12 3.39 -7.51 -10.31
CA LEU A 12 3.03 -8.90 -10.58
C LEU A 12 2.97 -9.20 -12.08
N LYS A 13 2.27 -8.37 -12.87
CA LYS A 13 2.18 -8.53 -14.34
C LYS A 13 3.55 -8.53 -15.02
N ASN A 14 4.49 -7.79 -14.45
CA ASN A 14 5.85 -7.66 -14.96
C ASN A 14 6.86 -8.63 -14.33
N ASN A 15 6.42 -9.56 -13.46
CA ASN A 15 7.28 -10.44 -12.67
C ASN A 15 8.34 -9.70 -11.83
N GLN A 16 7.97 -8.55 -11.29
CA GLN A 16 8.82 -7.64 -10.52
C GLN A 16 8.30 -7.43 -9.09
N LEU A 17 7.38 -8.27 -8.61
CA LEU A 17 6.89 -8.15 -7.24
C LEU A 17 7.98 -8.51 -6.24
N THR A 18 8.33 -7.56 -5.37
CA THR A 18 9.25 -7.74 -4.25
C THR A 18 8.66 -7.18 -2.96
N ALA A 19 9.23 -7.54 -1.81
CA ALA A 19 8.83 -6.99 -0.52
C ALA A 19 8.94 -5.45 -0.49
N ASP A 20 9.99 -4.90 -1.12
CA ASP A 20 10.22 -3.46 -1.22
C ASP A 20 9.14 -2.75 -2.01
N VAL A 21 8.62 -3.34 -3.09
CA VAL A 21 7.51 -2.75 -3.86
C VAL A 21 6.28 -2.60 -2.96
N ILE A 22 5.97 -3.63 -2.17
CA ILE A 22 4.82 -3.63 -1.26
C ILE A 22 5.01 -2.60 -0.14
N GLU A 23 6.19 -2.57 0.48
CA GLU A 23 6.51 -1.66 1.59
C GLU A 23 6.53 -0.19 1.13
N ASN A 24 7.16 0.11 0.00
CA ASN A 24 7.20 1.46 -0.56
C ASN A 24 5.81 1.97 -0.92
N ALA A 25 4.95 1.11 -1.47
CA ALA A 25 3.57 1.49 -1.79
C ALA A 25 2.75 1.82 -0.54
N LYS A 26 2.94 1.08 0.56
CA LYS A 26 2.34 1.39 1.87
C LYS A 26 2.85 2.71 2.42
N GLU A 27 4.17 2.89 2.46
CA GLU A 27 4.82 4.08 3.02
C GLU A 27 4.48 5.35 2.25
N HIS A 28 4.31 5.24 0.92
CA HIS A 28 3.89 6.36 0.07
C HIS A 28 2.58 7.00 0.54
N THR A 29 1.67 6.24 1.15
CA THR A 29 0.39 6.76 1.62
C THR A 29 0.52 7.82 2.72
N LYS A 30 1.63 7.84 3.48
CA LYS A 30 1.93 8.92 4.44
C LYS A 30 1.97 10.29 3.79
N ASN A 31 2.35 10.37 2.51
CA ASN A 31 2.53 11.64 1.82
C ASN A 31 1.27 12.12 1.08
N LEU A 32 0.16 11.38 1.18
CA LEU A 32 -1.04 11.65 0.42
C LEU A 32 -2.09 12.37 1.26
N VAL A 33 -2.74 13.37 0.65
CA VAL A 33 -4.01 13.89 1.19
C VAL A 33 -5.12 12.89 0.88
N ALA A 34 -5.73 12.35 1.92
CA ALA A 34 -6.84 11.40 1.78
C ALA A 34 -8.04 12.06 1.08
N LYS A 35 -8.44 11.53 -0.08
CA LYS A 35 -9.61 12.01 -0.85
C LYS A 35 -10.86 11.13 -0.67
N LYS A 36 -10.72 9.98 0.00
CA LYS A 36 -11.78 8.97 0.19
C LYS A 36 -11.75 8.43 1.61
N GLY A 37 -12.87 7.87 2.06
CA GLY A 37 -13.01 7.23 3.38
C GLY A 37 -13.06 8.23 4.55
N ARG A 38 -12.99 7.73 5.79
CA ARG A 38 -13.08 8.58 6.99
C ARG A 38 -11.87 9.52 7.15
N ALA A 39 -10.70 9.12 6.65
CA ALA A 39 -9.49 9.95 6.71
C ALA A 39 -9.63 11.24 5.88
N SER A 40 -10.49 11.28 4.86
CA SER A 40 -10.69 12.50 4.06
C SER A 40 -11.33 13.63 4.85
N TYR A 41 -11.96 13.36 5.99
CA TYR A 41 -12.50 14.40 6.88
C TYR A 41 -11.40 15.24 7.55
N LEU A 42 -10.16 14.72 7.58
CA LEU A 42 -9.02 15.38 8.22
C LEU A 42 -8.25 16.31 7.26
N GLY A 43 -8.49 16.22 5.95
CA GLY A 43 -7.77 17.02 4.95
C GLY A 43 -6.25 16.84 5.05
N GLU A 44 -5.51 17.95 5.07
CA GLU A 44 -4.04 17.95 5.19
C GLU A 44 -3.53 17.32 6.50
N ARG A 45 -4.36 17.25 7.54
CA ARG A 45 -3.98 16.63 8.82
C ARG A 45 -3.81 15.11 8.71
N ALA A 46 -4.25 14.48 7.61
CA ALA A 46 -3.99 13.07 7.35
C ALA A 46 -2.55 12.81 6.88
N ILE A 47 -1.84 13.82 6.38
CA ILE A 47 -0.44 13.70 5.95
C ILE A 47 0.42 13.30 7.16
N GLY A 48 1.39 12.41 6.91
CA GLY A 48 2.27 11.81 7.91
C GLY A 48 1.77 10.48 8.47
N HIS A 49 0.52 10.10 8.19
CA HIS A 49 -0.09 8.87 8.68
C HIS A 49 -0.26 7.84 7.56
N ILE A 50 0.14 6.58 7.82
CA ILE A 50 -0.10 5.46 6.89
C ILE A 50 -1.60 5.21 6.81
N ASP A 51 -2.12 5.04 5.59
CA ASP A 51 -3.50 4.59 5.41
C ASP A 51 -3.66 3.16 5.99
N PRO A 52 -4.57 2.93 6.95
CA PRO A 52 -4.72 1.60 7.55
C PRO A 52 -5.13 0.53 6.54
N GLY A 53 -5.87 0.91 5.47
CA GLY A 53 -6.21 -0.01 4.38
C GLY A 53 -5.01 -0.38 3.50
N ALA A 54 -4.03 0.53 3.36
CA ALA A 54 -2.75 0.24 2.71
C ALA A 54 -1.89 -0.67 3.61
N ALA A 55 -1.82 -0.40 4.91
CA ALA A 55 -1.09 -1.24 5.86
C ALA A 55 -1.58 -2.69 5.87
N SER A 56 -2.90 -2.92 5.95
CA SER A 56 -3.46 -4.28 5.91
C SER A 56 -3.25 -4.98 4.57
N SER A 57 -3.36 -4.25 3.46
CA SER A 57 -3.07 -4.79 2.12
C SER A 57 -1.59 -5.16 1.97
N ALA A 58 -0.68 -4.38 2.54
CA ALA A 58 0.74 -4.67 2.52
C ALA A 58 1.07 -5.96 3.28
N ILE A 59 0.48 -6.15 4.47
CA ILE A 59 0.60 -7.41 5.22
C ILE A 59 0.10 -8.59 4.38
N LEU A 60 -1.07 -8.45 3.74
CA LEU A 60 -1.63 -9.51 2.89
C LEU A 60 -0.67 -9.92 1.77
N PHE A 61 -0.10 -8.95 1.04
CA PHE A 61 0.80 -9.24 -0.07
C PHE A 61 2.19 -9.70 0.38
N GLN A 62 2.70 -9.21 1.50
CA GLN A 62 3.95 -9.70 2.09
C GLN A 62 3.82 -11.19 2.43
N THR A 63 2.76 -11.55 3.17
CA THR A 63 2.49 -12.95 3.50
C THR A 63 2.29 -13.81 2.24
N LEU A 64 1.60 -13.29 1.22
CA LEU A 64 1.45 -14.00 -0.05
C LEU A 64 2.82 -14.24 -0.71
N LEU A 65 3.66 -13.20 -0.79
CA LEU A 65 4.99 -13.28 -1.38
C LEU A 65 5.85 -14.33 -0.68
N ASP A 66 5.80 -14.37 0.65
CA ASP A 66 6.53 -15.33 1.47
C ASP A 66 6.11 -16.78 1.18
N VAL A 67 4.81 -17.04 0.99
CA VAL A 67 4.30 -18.43 0.75
C VAL A 67 4.42 -18.90 -0.70
N ILE A 68 4.53 -17.99 -1.68
CA ILE A 68 4.69 -18.38 -3.09
C ILE A 68 6.15 -18.44 -3.53
N HIS A 69 7.07 -17.81 -2.79
CA HIS A 69 8.51 -17.83 -3.06
C HIS A 69 9.32 -18.65 -2.04
N GLY A 70 8.73 -19.11 -0.93
CA GLY A 70 9.32 -20.07 0.00
C GLY A 70 9.09 -21.51 -0.43
#